data_AF-A0A4Q5UYC8-F1
#
_entry.id   AF-A0A4Q5UYC8-F1
#
_cell.length_a   1.000
_cell.length_b   1.000
_cell.length_c   1.000
_cell.angle_alpha   90.00
_cell.angle_beta   90.00
_cell.angle_gamma   90.00
#
_symmetry.space_group_name_H-M   'P 1'
#
loop_
_entity.id
_entity.type
_entity.pdbx_description
1 polymer ?
#
loop_
_entity_poly.entity_id
_entity_poly.type
_entity_poly.pdbx_seq_one_letter_code
_entity_poly.pdbx_strand_id
1 'polypeptide(L)'
;MKKNILLGLIFASLAFPAGAQEKKINVYAFMAEECPISIFMAASLKSVSEMYGENANFFLVFPVSSSNEKTANAFKKKHQLQRFSVVVDSSQLLTKTLGAKVTPEVVIINDQSVLLYKGRINDAYSQPGKRKHIFSNHDLAEALQRIVAGEPAPTAWKPAIGCIITLKKRAS
;
A
#
# COMPACT_ATOMS: atom_id res chain seq x y z
N MET A 1 -34.82 36.83 56.06
CA MET A 1 -34.13 36.77 54.75
C MET A 1 -33.51 35.38 54.60
N LYS A 2 -34.26 34.37 54.11
CA LYS A 2 -34.11 33.71 52.78
C LYS A 2 -32.64 33.51 52.35
N LYS A 3 -32.09 32.29 52.57
CA LYS A 3 -31.95 31.17 51.59
C LYS A 3 -30.73 31.33 50.65
N ASN A 4 -29.67 30.52 50.81
CA ASN A 4 -29.44 29.30 50.02
C ASN A 4 -27.95 28.87 49.97
N ILE A 5 -27.80 27.58 50.24
CA ILE A 5 -26.69 26.69 49.87
C ILE A 5 -26.48 26.73 48.35
N LEU A 6 -25.24 26.82 47.90
CA LEU A 6 -24.86 26.19 46.62
C LEU A 6 -23.41 25.69 46.67
N LEU A 7 -23.33 24.39 46.92
CA LEU A 7 -22.17 23.52 46.76
C LEU A 7 -21.84 23.44 45.26
N GLY A 8 -20.83 24.18 44.81
CA GLY A 8 -20.34 24.12 43.43
C GLY A 8 -19.38 22.94 43.26
N LEU A 9 -19.91 21.77 42.91
CA LEU A 9 -19.12 20.66 42.37
C LEU A 9 -18.58 21.06 41.00
N ILE A 10 -17.30 21.44 40.95
CA ILE A 10 -16.54 21.57 39.70
C ILE A 10 -16.33 20.15 39.17
N PHE A 11 -17.26 19.65 38.37
CA PHE A 11 -16.99 18.55 37.46
C PHE A 11 -16.09 19.11 36.35
N ALA A 12 -14.77 19.03 36.58
CA ALA A 12 -13.81 19.13 35.50
C ALA A 12 -14.04 17.91 34.61
N SER A 13 -14.82 18.10 33.54
CA SER A 13 -14.95 17.14 32.46
C SER A 13 -13.56 16.95 31.83
N LEU A 14 -12.81 15.99 32.35
CA LEU A 14 -11.69 15.39 31.64
C LEU A 14 -12.28 14.76 30.39
N ALA A 15 -12.35 15.54 29.32
CA ALA A 15 -12.49 15.02 27.98
C ALA A 15 -11.25 14.16 27.75
N PHE A 16 -11.39 12.85 28.00
CA PHE A 16 -10.45 11.87 27.52
C PHE A 16 -10.37 12.08 26.00
N PRO A 17 -9.18 12.39 25.43
CA PRO A 17 -9.05 12.27 24.00
C PRO A 17 -9.37 10.83 23.68
N ALA A 18 -10.47 10.61 22.94
CA ALA A 18 -10.80 9.32 22.38
C ALA A 18 -9.53 8.86 21.66
N GLY A 19 -8.90 7.80 22.19
CA GLY A 19 -7.59 7.36 21.75
C GLY A 19 -7.58 7.30 20.23
N ALA A 20 -6.70 8.09 19.61
CA ALA A 20 -6.41 7.93 18.20
C ALA A 20 -5.79 6.55 18.08
N GLN A 21 -6.62 5.54 17.82
CA GLN A 21 -6.18 4.21 17.51
C GLN A 21 -5.26 4.35 16.31
N GLU A 22 -3.98 4.01 16.47
CA GLU A 22 -3.01 4.06 15.39
C GLU A 22 -3.54 3.22 14.23
N LYS A 23 -4.01 3.91 13.17
CA LYS A 23 -4.54 3.24 11.98
C LYS A 23 -3.39 2.51 11.32
N LYS A 24 -3.38 1.18 11.41
CA LYS A 24 -2.37 0.37 10.74
C LYS A 24 -2.61 0.43 9.23
N ILE A 25 -1.68 1.02 8.51
CA ILE A 25 -1.68 1.11 7.04
C ILE A 25 -1.00 -0.14 6.49
N ASN A 26 -1.63 -0.84 5.56
CA ASN A 26 -1.06 -2.01 4.89
C ASN A 26 -0.91 -1.73 3.40
N VAL A 27 0.33 -1.79 2.90
CA VAL A 27 0.71 -1.54 1.51
C VAL A 27 1.07 -2.86 0.85
N TYR A 28 0.28 -3.26 -0.15
CA TYR A 28 0.50 -4.46 -0.95
C TYR A 28 1.00 -4.06 -2.33
N ALA A 29 2.25 -4.38 -2.64
CA ALA A 29 2.83 -4.22 -3.98
C ALA A 29 2.78 -5.57 -4.70
N PHE A 30 1.91 -5.67 -5.71
CA PHE A 30 1.81 -6.83 -6.59
C PHE A 30 2.90 -6.75 -7.65
N MET A 31 3.83 -7.70 -7.65
CA MET A 31 5.06 -7.68 -8.45
C MET A 31 5.25 -8.99 -9.21
N ALA A 32 6.10 -8.96 -10.25
CA ALA A 32 6.57 -10.16 -10.93
C ALA A 32 8.10 -10.09 -11.10
N GLU A 33 8.80 -11.16 -10.72
CA GLU A 33 10.27 -11.17 -10.60
C GLU A 33 10.99 -10.86 -11.93
N GLU A 34 10.41 -11.28 -13.05
CA GLU A 34 11.00 -11.18 -14.39
C GLU A 34 10.42 -10.02 -15.21
N CYS A 35 9.43 -9.29 -14.69
CA CYS A 35 8.81 -8.17 -15.40
C CYS A 35 9.73 -6.94 -15.38
N PRO A 36 10.17 -6.40 -16.53
CA PRO A 36 11.05 -5.24 -16.58
C PRO A 36 10.48 -4.00 -15.87
N ILE A 37 9.14 -3.84 -15.92
CA ILE A 37 8.45 -2.73 -15.26
C ILE A 37 8.50 -2.91 -13.74
N SER A 38 8.25 -4.13 -13.23
CA SER A 38 8.36 -4.45 -11.80
C SER A 38 9.78 -4.22 -11.28
N ILE A 39 10.79 -4.68 -12.04
CA ILE A 39 12.21 -4.47 -11.73
C ILE A 39 12.54 -2.97 -11.65
N PHE A 40 12.07 -2.18 -12.62
CA PHE A 40 12.29 -0.72 -12.63
C PHE A 40 11.62 -0.04 -11.42
N MET A 41 10.38 -0.41 -11.12
CA MET A 41 9.61 0.20 -10.02
C MET A 41 10.11 -0.15 -8.63
N ALA A 42 10.92 -1.21 -8.49
CA ALA A 42 11.48 -1.64 -7.21
C ALA A 42 12.29 -0.53 -6.52
N ALA A 43 12.97 0.35 -7.27
CA ALA A 43 13.68 1.49 -6.70
C ALA A 43 12.73 2.48 -6.00
N SER A 44 11.60 2.82 -6.63
CA SER A 44 10.59 3.69 -6.01
C SER A 44 9.92 3.04 -4.80
N LEU A 45 9.65 1.73 -4.86
CA LEU A 45 9.10 0.98 -3.71
C LEU A 45 10.07 0.97 -2.53
N LYS A 46 11.37 0.79 -2.78
CA LYS A 46 12.42 0.90 -1.76
C LYS A 46 12.34 2.26 -1.08
N SER A 47 12.45 3.36 -1.83
CA SER A 47 12.43 4.71 -1.29
C SER A 47 11.17 5.00 -0.47
N VAL A 48 10.00 4.59 -0.98
CA VAL A 48 8.73 4.74 -0.26
C VAL A 48 8.73 3.96 1.06
N SER A 49 9.16 2.69 1.05
CA SER A 49 9.23 1.91 2.28
C SER A 49 10.26 2.46 3.27
N GLU A 50 11.34 3.09 2.79
CA GLU A 50 12.35 3.76 3.61
C GLU A 50 11.80 5.03 4.29
N MET A 51 10.90 5.76 3.63
CA MET A 51 10.26 6.94 4.21
C MET A 51 9.14 6.60 5.20
N TYR A 52 8.32 5.58 4.90
CA TYR A 52 7.08 5.32 5.63
C TYR A 52 7.05 3.99 6.41
N GLY A 53 8.21 3.36 6.59
CA GLY A 53 8.33 2.04 7.23
C GLY A 53 7.81 1.96 8.67
N GLU A 54 7.86 3.08 9.40
CA GLU A 54 7.33 3.16 10.78
C GLU A 54 5.81 3.40 10.81
N ASN A 55 5.22 3.83 9.68
CA ASN A 55 3.80 4.18 9.60
C ASN A 55 2.96 3.09 8.92
N ALA A 56 3.59 2.21 8.14
CA ALA A 56 2.89 1.23 7.32
C ALA A 56 3.62 -0.11 7.24
N ASN A 57 2.84 -1.19 7.17
CA ASN A 57 3.34 -2.51 6.83
C ASN A 57 3.44 -2.66 5.32
N PHE A 58 4.55 -3.22 4.84
CA PHE A 58 4.81 -3.38 3.42
C PHE A 58 4.86 -4.87 3.05
N PHE A 59 4.13 -5.25 1.99
CA PHE A 59 4.05 -6.61 1.49
C PHE A 59 4.37 -6.65 -0.01
N LEU A 60 5.33 -7.51 -0.40
CA LEU A 60 5.56 -7.86 -1.80
C LEU A 60 4.75 -9.10 -2.12
N VAL A 61 3.76 -8.96 -2.99
CA VAL A 61 2.87 -10.04 -3.40
C VAL A 61 3.28 -10.53 -4.78
N PHE A 62 3.61 -11.80 -4.90
CA PHE A 62 3.99 -12.43 -6.17
C PHE A 62 2.89 -13.42 -6.62
N PRO A 63 2.01 -13.02 -7.56
CA PRO A 63 0.83 -13.81 -7.94
C PRO A 63 1.06 -14.73 -9.14
N VAL A 64 2.30 -14.84 -9.61
CA VAL A 64 2.67 -15.65 -10.78
C VAL A 64 2.89 -17.09 -10.34
N SER A 65 2.43 -18.06 -11.13
CA SER A 65 2.50 -19.49 -10.78
C SER A 65 3.92 -20.04 -10.67
N SER A 66 4.91 -19.41 -11.31
CA SER A 66 6.31 -19.78 -11.22
C SER A 66 7.01 -19.18 -10.00
N SER A 67 6.42 -18.19 -9.34
CA SER A 67 6.97 -17.57 -8.14
C SER A 67 6.97 -18.56 -6.97
N ASN A 68 8.04 -18.53 -6.19
CA ASN A 68 8.18 -19.31 -4.96
C ASN A 68 9.03 -18.53 -3.96
N GLU A 69 9.13 -19.02 -2.72
CA GLU A 69 9.86 -18.32 -1.66
C GLU A 69 11.31 -18.00 -2.05
N LYS A 70 12.00 -18.89 -2.76
CA LYS A 70 13.39 -18.67 -3.17
C LYS A 70 13.49 -17.54 -4.20
N THR A 71 12.66 -17.53 -5.24
CA THR A 71 12.69 -16.48 -6.28
C THR A 71 12.24 -15.13 -5.72
N ALA A 72 11.17 -15.12 -4.92
CA ALA A 72 10.62 -13.91 -4.32
C ALA A 72 11.59 -13.28 -3.31
N ASN A 73 12.24 -14.07 -2.44
CA ASN A 73 13.25 -13.56 -1.53
C ASN A 73 14.53 -13.13 -2.26
N ALA A 74 14.91 -13.80 -3.36
CA ALA A 74 16.02 -13.35 -4.20
C ALA A 74 15.72 -11.99 -4.84
N PHE A 75 14.50 -11.77 -5.35
CA PHE A 75 14.06 -10.47 -5.85
C PHE A 75 14.11 -9.40 -4.76
N LYS A 76 13.52 -9.66 -3.58
CA LYS A 76 13.55 -8.77 -2.41
C LYS A 76 14.99 -8.35 -2.08
N LYS A 77 15.91 -9.32 -1.97
CA LYS A 77 17.32 -9.07 -1.64
C LYS A 77 18.03 -8.26 -2.73
N LYS A 78 17.87 -8.65 -4.00
CA LYS A 78 18.51 -7.99 -5.15
C LYS A 78 18.12 -6.52 -5.26
N HIS A 79 16.87 -6.20 -4.96
CA HIS A 79 16.34 -4.84 -5.04
C HIS A 79 16.28 -4.10 -3.69
N GLN A 80 16.89 -4.67 -2.64
CA GLN A 80 17.04 -4.05 -1.32
C GLN A 80 15.70 -3.67 -0.66
N LEU A 81 14.65 -4.48 -0.88
CA LEU A 81 13.30 -4.25 -0.36
C LEU A 81 13.13 -4.83 1.05
N GLN A 82 14.07 -4.58 1.97
CA GLN A 82 14.17 -5.29 3.25
C GLN A 82 12.95 -5.08 4.16
N ARG A 83 12.33 -3.90 4.09
CA ARG A 83 11.11 -3.53 4.84
C ARG A 83 9.84 -4.23 4.35
N PHE A 84 9.89 -4.89 3.19
CA PHE A 84 8.77 -5.66 2.69
C PHE A 84 8.80 -7.10 3.22
N SER A 85 7.66 -7.59 3.68
CA SER A 85 7.40 -9.01 3.87
C SER A 85 7.03 -9.65 2.54
N VAL A 86 7.57 -10.83 2.24
CA VAL A 86 7.26 -11.55 1.00
C VAL A 86 5.97 -12.35 1.18
N VAL A 87 5.12 -12.33 0.16
CA VAL A 87 3.90 -13.15 0.04
C VAL A 87 3.89 -13.80 -1.33
N VAL A 88 4.06 -15.12 -1.38
CA VAL A 88 3.86 -15.90 -2.60
C VAL A 88 2.37 -16.24 -2.72
N ASP A 89 1.66 -15.57 -3.63
CA ASP A 89 0.20 -15.70 -3.80
C ASP A 89 -0.16 -16.68 -4.93
N SER A 90 0.33 -17.93 -4.82
CA SER A 90 0.18 -18.95 -5.87
C SER A 90 -1.27 -19.30 -6.21
N SER A 91 -2.20 -19.17 -5.25
CA SER A 91 -3.65 -19.38 -5.45
C SER A 91 -4.37 -18.13 -5.95
N GLN A 92 -3.68 -16.99 -5.96
CA GLN A 92 -4.19 -15.67 -6.30
C GLN A 92 -5.36 -15.24 -5.42
N LEU A 93 -5.41 -15.71 -4.16
CA LEU A 93 -6.48 -15.36 -3.24
C LEU A 93 -6.38 -13.88 -2.87
N LEU A 94 -5.19 -13.42 -2.49
CA LEU A 94 -4.97 -12.03 -2.10
C LEU A 94 -5.16 -11.08 -3.29
N THR A 95 -4.65 -11.48 -4.46
CA THR A 95 -4.85 -10.77 -5.74
C THR A 95 -6.32 -10.56 -6.05
N LYS A 96 -7.15 -11.61 -5.92
CA LYS A 96 -8.60 -11.52 -6.15
C LYS A 96 -9.29 -10.64 -5.11
N THR A 97 -8.95 -10.82 -3.83
CA THR A 97 -9.55 -10.07 -2.72
C THR A 97 -9.27 -8.57 -2.82
N LEU A 98 -8.03 -8.18 -3.14
CA LEU A 98 -7.63 -6.78 -3.27
C LEU A 98 -7.86 -6.21 -4.68
N GLY A 99 -8.27 -7.07 -5.63
CA GLY A 99 -8.64 -6.70 -6.99
C GLY A 99 -7.51 -6.07 -7.78
N ALA A 100 -6.27 -6.55 -7.58
CA ALA A 100 -5.13 -6.21 -8.41
C ALA A 100 -5.26 -6.89 -9.78
N LYS A 101 -4.85 -6.17 -10.83
CA LYS A 101 -5.07 -6.53 -12.24
C LYS A 101 -3.78 -6.65 -13.02
N VAL A 102 -2.75 -5.90 -12.64
CA VAL A 102 -1.46 -5.88 -13.37
C VAL A 102 -0.27 -5.93 -12.41
N THR A 103 0.92 -6.23 -12.93
CA THR A 103 2.19 -6.10 -12.22
C THR A 103 3.10 -5.10 -12.95
N PRO A 104 3.64 -4.07 -12.26
CA PRO A 104 3.42 -3.74 -10.85
C PRO A 104 2.13 -2.94 -10.60
N GLU A 105 1.44 -3.22 -9.50
CA GLU A 105 0.28 -2.45 -9.00
C GLU A 105 0.31 -2.40 -7.47
N VAL A 106 -0.06 -1.26 -6.89
CA VAL A 106 -0.09 -1.10 -5.43
C VAL A 106 -1.52 -0.93 -4.94
N VAL A 107 -1.84 -1.62 -3.85
CA VAL A 107 -3.08 -1.50 -3.10
C VAL A 107 -2.75 -1.10 -1.66
N ILE A 108 -3.42 -0.08 -1.14
CA ILE A 108 -3.32 0.34 0.27
C ILE A 108 -4.68 0.17 0.93
N ILE A 109 -4.70 -0.51 2.07
CA ILE A 109 -5.88 -0.63 2.93
C ILE A 109 -5.53 -0.22 4.37
N ASN A 110 -6.54 0.18 5.15
CA ASN A 110 -6.41 0.26 6.60
C ASN A 110 -6.70 -1.09 7.28
N ASP A 111 -6.59 -1.11 8.60
CA ASP A 111 -6.94 -2.24 9.49
C ASP A 111 -8.41 -2.69 9.38
N GLN A 112 -9.31 -1.80 8.98
CA GLN A 112 -10.73 -2.10 8.71
C GLN A 112 -10.97 -2.63 7.28
N SER A 113 -9.93 -2.96 6.52
CA SER A 113 -9.99 -3.41 5.12
C SER A 113 -10.62 -2.39 4.16
N VAL A 114 -10.64 -1.10 4.53
CA VAL A 114 -11.09 -0.02 3.66
C VAL A 114 -9.98 0.31 2.66
N LEU A 115 -10.34 0.34 1.38
CA LEU A 115 -9.43 0.68 0.28
C LEU A 115 -9.10 2.18 0.28
N LEU A 116 -7.83 2.51 0.48
CA LEU A 116 -7.31 3.88 0.54
C LEU A 116 -6.60 4.31 -0.74
N TYR A 117 -6.01 3.34 -1.46
CA TYR A 117 -5.33 3.58 -2.73
C TYR A 117 -5.31 2.29 -3.56
N LYS A 118 -5.51 2.41 -4.87
CA LYS A 118 -5.17 1.36 -5.83
C LYS A 118 -4.71 1.97 -7.15
N GLY A 119 -3.46 1.72 -7.53
CA GLY A 119 -2.94 2.30 -8.75
C GLY A 119 -1.45 2.10 -8.98
N ARG A 120 -0.91 2.95 -9.85
CA ARG A 120 0.51 2.95 -10.22
C ARG A 120 1.42 3.42 -9.07
N ILE A 121 2.71 3.19 -9.23
CA ILE A 121 3.73 3.66 -8.27
C ILE A 121 4.19 5.09 -8.61
N ASN A 122 4.43 5.33 -9.90
CA ASN A 122 4.80 6.60 -10.49
C ASN A 122 4.38 6.62 -11.97
N ASP A 123 4.67 7.71 -12.69
CA ASP A 123 4.32 7.87 -14.10
C ASP A 123 5.43 7.53 -15.11
N ALA A 124 6.44 6.75 -14.71
CA ALA A 124 7.57 6.40 -15.57
C ALA A 124 7.19 5.58 -16.82
N TYR A 125 6.04 4.91 -16.82
CA TYR A 125 5.52 4.20 -17.98
C TYR A 125 4.17 4.76 -18.39
N SER A 126 4.01 5.08 -19.69
CA SER A 126 2.72 5.50 -20.25
C SER A 126 1.89 4.31 -20.77
N GLN A 127 2.57 3.23 -21.14
CA GLN A 127 2.01 1.92 -21.51
C GLN A 127 3.13 0.86 -21.38
N PRO A 128 2.81 -0.44 -21.43
CA PRO A 128 3.84 -1.47 -21.45
C PRO A 128 4.85 -1.23 -22.59
N GLY A 129 6.13 -1.31 -22.26
CA GLY A 129 7.24 -1.06 -23.20
C GLY A 129 7.55 0.41 -23.52
N LYS A 130 6.76 1.39 -23.05
CA LYS A 130 7.04 2.83 -23.25
C LYS A 130 7.43 3.51 -21.93
N ARG A 131 8.73 3.48 -21.62
CA ARG A 131 9.31 4.21 -20.48
C ARG A 131 9.59 5.66 -20.87
N LYS A 132 9.20 6.61 -20.03
CA LYS A 132 9.56 8.02 -20.15
C LYS A 132 11.02 8.23 -19.78
N HIS A 133 11.67 9.19 -20.43
CA HIS A 133 13.05 9.56 -20.09
C HIS A 133 13.13 10.30 -18.75
N ILE A 134 12.11 11.12 -18.47
CA ILE A 134 11.90 11.87 -17.23
C ILE A 134 10.48 11.55 -16.77
N PHE A 135 10.32 11.27 -15.49
CA PHE A 135 9.03 11.09 -14.83
C PHE A 135 9.04 11.94 -13.57
N SER A 136 7.87 12.49 -13.22
CA SER A 136 7.78 13.57 -12.22
C SER A 136 6.70 13.29 -11.18
N ASN A 137 5.77 12.39 -11.48
CA ASN A 137 4.68 12.05 -10.57
C ASN A 137 5.08 10.82 -9.75
N HIS A 138 5.09 10.97 -8.43
CA HIS A 138 5.37 9.90 -7.47
C HIS A 138 4.08 9.50 -6.75
N ASP A 139 3.09 9.02 -7.50
CA ASP A 139 1.70 8.86 -7.04
C ASP A 139 1.57 8.04 -5.75
N LEU A 140 2.37 6.98 -5.59
CA LEU A 140 2.38 6.19 -4.36
C LEU A 140 2.93 6.98 -3.17
N ALA A 141 4.00 7.75 -3.37
CA ALA A 141 4.61 8.54 -2.30
C ALA A 141 3.65 9.65 -1.84
N GLU A 142 2.99 10.32 -2.78
CA GLU A 142 1.96 11.33 -2.49
C GLU A 142 0.75 10.71 -1.78
N ALA A 143 0.26 9.56 -2.24
CA ALA A 143 -0.84 8.86 -1.59
C ALA A 143 -0.51 8.49 -0.14
N LEU A 144 0.68 7.92 0.10
CA LEU A 144 1.11 7.57 1.46
C LEU A 144 1.32 8.78 2.35
N GLN A 145 1.90 9.86 1.83
CA GLN A 145 2.06 11.12 2.57
C GLN A 145 0.72 11.59 3.15
N ARG A 146 -0.33 11.62 2.30
CA ARG A 146 -1.66 12.05 2.71
C ARG A 146 -2.33 11.08 3.66
N ILE A 147 -2.27 9.78 3.36
CA ILE A 147 -2.87 8.74 4.21
C ILE A 147 -2.26 8.75 5.62
N VAL A 148 -0.93 8.87 5.73
CA VAL A 148 -0.23 8.96 7.03
C VAL A 148 -0.60 10.23 7.78
N ALA A 149 -0.85 11.34 7.07
CA ALA A 149 -1.37 12.58 7.65
C ALA A 149 -2.86 12.53 8.04
N GLY A 150 -3.54 11.39 7.84
CA GLY A 150 -4.97 11.24 8.11
C GLY A 150 -5.88 11.83 7.02
N GLU A 151 -5.30 12.22 5.88
CA GLU A 151 -6.03 12.74 4.73
C GLU A 151 -6.35 11.64 3.70
N PRO A 152 -7.40 11.81 2.88
CA PRO A 152 -7.64 10.91 1.75
C PRO A 152 -6.54 11.05 0.69
N ALA A 153 -6.15 9.92 0.07
CA ALA A 153 -5.26 9.94 -1.08
C ALA A 153 -5.89 10.72 -2.26
N PRO A 154 -5.08 11.29 -3.18
CA PRO A 154 -5.60 12.00 -4.34
C PRO A 154 -6.51 11.11 -5.20
N THR A 155 -7.72 11.58 -5.49
CA THR A 155 -8.68 10.88 -6.35
C THR A 155 -8.84 11.62 -7.69
N ALA A 156 -9.17 10.97 -8.80
CA ALA A 156 -9.24 9.54 -9.06
C ALA A 156 -7.84 8.91 -9.18
N TRP A 157 -7.64 7.72 -8.60
CA TRP A 157 -6.36 7.02 -8.66
C TRP A 157 -5.94 6.71 -10.08
N LYS A 158 -4.64 6.88 -10.37
CA LYS A 158 -4.10 6.63 -11.70
C LYS A 158 -3.87 5.13 -11.91
N PRO A 159 -4.36 4.54 -13.01
CA PRO A 159 -4.24 3.11 -13.24
C PRO A 159 -2.78 2.69 -13.34
N ALA A 160 -2.48 1.51 -12.79
CA ALA A 160 -1.19 0.86 -12.95
C ALA A 160 -0.93 0.46 -14.40
N ILE A 161 0.34 0.54 -14.81
CA ILE A 161 0.81 0.13 -16.13
C ILE A 161 1.74 -1.06 -15.94
N GLY A 162 1.37 -2.21 -16.50
CA GLY A 162 2.05 -3.46 -16.20
C GLY A 162 1.59 -4.63 -17.04
N CYS A 163 2.21 -5.79 -16.80
CA CYS A 163 1.77 -7.06 -17.36
C CYS A 163 0.48 -7.50 -16.68
N ILE A 164 -0.50 -7.97 -17.45
CA ILE A 164 -1.79 -8.45 -16.93
C ILE A 164 -1.57 -9.68 -16.04
N ILE A 165 -2.23 -9.71 -14.89
CA ILE A 165 -2.29 -10.90 -14.04
C ILE A 165 -3.38 -11.83 -14.59
N THR A 166 -2.97 -12.95 -15.18
CA THR A 166 -3.92 -13.98 -15.62
C THR A 166 -4.50 -14.70 -14.41
N LEU A 167 -5.78 -14.46 -14.12
CA LEU A 167 -6.46 -15.03 -12.97
C LEU A 167 -6.77 -16.52 -13.16
N LYS A 168 -6.36 -17.35 -12.19
CA LYS A 168 -6.74 -18.75 -12.07
C LYS A 168 -8.22 -18.86 -11.72
N LYS A 169 -8.94 -19.77 -12.39
CA LYS A 169 -10.30 -20.16 -11.95
C LYS A 169 -10.23 -20.69 -10.51
N ARG A 170 -11.28 -20.46 -9.71
CA ARG A 170 -11.36 -21.11 -8.39
C ARG A 170 -11.41 -22.62 -8.64
N ALA A 171 -10.58 -23.39 -7.93
CA ALA A 171 -10.75 -24.83 -7.88
C ALA A 171 -12.08 -25.08 -7.13
N SER A 172 -12.97 -25.83 -7.78
CA SER A 172 -14.21 -26.32 -7.19
C SER A 172 -13.94 -27.34 -6.10
#